data_AF-A0A8S0XSI2-F1
#
_entry.id   AF-A0A8S0XSI2-F1
#
_cell.length_a   1.000
_cell.length_b   1.000
_cell.length_c   1.000
_cell.angle_alpha   90.00
_cell.angle_beta   90.00
_cell.angle_gamma   90.00
#
_symmetry.space_group_name_H-M   'P 1'
#
loop_
_entity.id
_entity.type
_entity.pdbx_description
1 polymer ?
#
loop_
_entity_poly.entity_id
_entity_poly.type
_entity_poly.pdbx_seq_one_letter_code
_entity_poly.pdbx_strand_id
1 'polypeptide(L)'
;MAIKRRMTPVEFESIRPLLNISDDRVSAARAVLVDDDTYQVVAQRYEWSRQAVGDAVNVVWRTLQRYQAAANTTANIAIPEGWEQVTLIAPRELIAKFRKELDRYGSGEASTKKTTRKRTKKEA
;
A
#
# COMPACT_ATOMS: atom_id res chain seq x y z
N MET A 1 -24.42 14.84 -8.10
CA MET A 1 -23.20 15.31 -8.81
C MET A 1 -22.24 14.14 -8.92
N ALA A 2 -21.77 13.80 -10.12
CA ALA A 2 -20.79 12.72 -10.29
C ALA A 2 -19.45 13.14 -9.69
N ILE A 3 -18.88 12.31 -8.80
CA ILE A 3 -17.55 12.54 -8.24
C ILE A 3 -16.55 12.56 -9.40
N LYS A 4 -15.88 13.70 -9.61
CA LYS A 4 -14.84 13.81 -10.64
C LYS A 4 -13.65 12.96 -10.19
N ARG A 5 -13.26 12.01 -11.03
CA ARG A 5 -12.08 11.18 -10.81
C ARG A 5 -10.83 12.06 -10.93
N ARG A 6 -10.01 12.05 -9.90
CA ARG A 6 -8.78 12.86 -9.76
C ARG A 6 -7.71 12.00 -9.12
N MET A 7 -6.47 12.26 -9.51
CA MET A 7 -5.30 11.53 -9.05
C MET A 7 -4.12 12.49 -8.94
N THR A 8 -3.30 12.33 -7.91
CA THR A 8 -2.08 13.11 -7.76
C THR A 8 -1.00 12.64 -8.73
N PRO A 9 -0.02 13.50 -9.07
CA PRO A 9 1.13 13.08 -9.88
C PRO A 9 1.90 11.90 -9.26
N VAL A 10 2.01 11.86 -7.93
CA VAL A 10 2.71 10.80 -7.20
C VAL A 10 1.98 9.45 -7.33
N GLU A 11 0.66 9.46 -7.19
CA GLU A 11 -0.15 8.25 -7.40
C GLU A 11 -0.05 7.74 -8.84
N PHE A 12 -0.05 8.66 -9.82
CA PHE A 12 0.10 8.30 -11.22
C PHE A 12 1.45 7.64 -11.52
N GLU A 13 2.56 8.23 -11.06
CA GLU A 13 3.89 7.62 -11.27
C GLU A 13 4.03 6.28 -10.54
N SER A 14 3.36 6.10 -9.40
CA SER A 14 3.35 4.83 -8.65
C SER A 14 2.67 3.70 -9.44
N ILE A 15 1.62 4.00 -10.21
CA ILE A 15 0.90 2.99 -11.00
C ILE A 15 1.41 2.86 -12.43
N ARG A 16 2.19 3.83 -12.94
CA ARG A 16 2.74 3.84 -14.30
C ARG A 16 3.42 2.53 -14.71
N PRO A 17 4.29 1.89 -13.89
CA PRO A 17 4.90 0.60 -14.26
C PRO A 17 3.91 -0.58 -14.29
N LEU A 18 2.71 -0.42 -13.74
CA LEU A 18 1.66 -1.44 -13.70
C LEU A 18 0.69 -1.35 -14.88
N LEU A 19 0.81 -0.31 -15.71
CA LEU A 19 -0.05 -0.07 -16.87
C LEU A 19 0.46 -0.86 -18.08
N ASN A 20 -0.41 -1.69 -18.66
CA ASN A 20 -0.14 -2.40 -19.91
C ASN A 20 -0.99 -1.81 -21.04
N ILE A 21 -0.76 -0.53 -21.35
CA ILE A 21 -1.41 0.22 -22.42
C ILE A 21 -0.37 1.08 -23.15
N SER A 22 -0.69 1.58 -24.34
CA SER A 22 0.23 2.44 -25.09
C SER A 22 0.54 3.76 -24.36
N ASP A 23 1.74 4.30 -24.58
CA ASP A 23 2.18 5.56 -23.99
C ASP A 23 1.25 6.73 -24.30
N ASP A 24 0.65 6.77 -25.49
CA ASP A 24 -0.36 7.77 -25.84
C ASP A 24 -1.58 7.68 -24.93
N ARG A 25 -2.04 6.47 -24.60
CA ARG A 25 -3.19 6.27 -23.70
C ARG A 25 -2.83 6.63 -22.26
N VAL A 26 -1.60 6.31 -21.84
CA VAL A 26 -1.06 6.73 -20.54
C VAL A 26 -1.03 8.26 -20.45
N SER A 27 -0.53 8.93 -21.49
CA SER A 27 -0.41 10.39 -21.56
C SER A 27 -1.76 11.10 -21.63
N ALA A 28 -2.70 10.57 -22.42
CA ALA A 28 -4.08 11.07 -22.48
C ALA A 28 -4.80 10.94 -21.13
N ALA A 29 -4.61 9.81 -20.43
CA ALA A 29 -5.20 9.61 -19.12
C ALA A 29 -4.58 10.52 -18.05
N ARG A 30 -3.27 10.77 -18.10
CA ARG A 30 -2.57 11.74 -17.22
C ARG A 30 -3.16 13.13 -17.36
N ALA A 31 -3.34 13.60 -18.60
CA ALA A 31 -3.91 14.91 -18.89
C ALA A 31 -5.29 15.10 -18.22
N VAL A 32 -6.15 14.09 -18.27
CA VAL A 32 -7.50 14.16 -17.66
C VAL A 32 -7.48 14.00 -16.14
N LEU A 33 -6.70 13.06 -15.61
CA LEU A 33 -6.77 12.67 -14.19
C LEU A 33 -5.88 13.50 -13.28
N VAL A 34 -4.75 13.99 -13.80
CA VAL A 34 -3.71 14.71 -13.05
C VAL A 34 -3.73 16.20 -13.42
N ASP A 35 -3.71 16.52 -14.71
CA ASP A 35 -3.60 17.90 -15.20
C ASP A 35 -4.97 18.62 -15.30
N ASP A 36 -6.07 17.91 -15.04
CA ASP A 36 -7.46 18.39 -15.13
C ASP A 36 -7.89 18.92 -16.51
N ASP A 37 -7.31 18.39 -17.58
CA ASP A 37 -7.80 18.65 -18.93
C ASP A 37 -9.18 17.99 -19.14
N THR A 38 -10.04 18.63 -19.93
CA THR A 38 -11.32 18.04 -20.30
C THR A 38 -11.13 16.92 -21.32
N TYR A 39 -12.01 15.91 -21.28
CA TYR A 39 -12.04 14.83 -22.28
C TYR A 39 -12.09 15.34 -23.72
N GLN A 40 -12.70 16.51 -23.96
CA GLN A 40 -12.82 17.09 -25.29
C GLN A 40 -11.49 17.71 -25.77
N VAL A 41 -10.77 18.40 -24.90
CA VAL A 41 -9.44 18.95 -25.21
C VAL A 41 -8.46 17.81 -25.50
N VAL A 42 -8.48 16.76 -24.69
CA VAL A 42 -7.61 15.59 -24.91
C VAL A 42 -7.99 14.83 -26.18
N ALA A 43 -9.29 14.64 -26.43
CA ALA A 43 -9.78 14.01 -27.66
C ALA A 43 -9.29 14.75 -28.91
N GLN A 44 -9.32 16.09 -28.92
CA GLN A 44 -8.80 16.89 -30.01
C GLN A 44 -7.28 16.76 -30.16
N ARG A 45 -6.53 16.77 -29.04
CA ARG A 45 -5.06 16.67 -29.05
C ARG A 45 -4.55 15.36 -29.66
N TYR A 46 -5.26 14.26 -29.45
CA TYR A 46 -4.87 12.93 -29.92
C TYR A 46 -5.68 12.46 -31.14
N GLU A 47 -6.56 13.29 -31.70
CA GLU A 47 -7.48 12.92 -32.79
C GLU A 47 -8.36 11.70 -32.47
N TRP A 48 -8.73 11.56 -31.19
CA TRP A 48 -9.52 10.44 -30.68
C TRP A 48 -10.97 10.82 -30.43
N SER A 49 -11.84 9.82 -30.36
CA SER A 49 -13.18 10.03 -29.83
C SER A 49 -13.12 10.28 -28.32
N ARG A 50 -14.09 11.03 -27.77
CA ARG A 50 -14.22 11.21 -26.31
C ARG A 50 -14.34 9.88 -25.56
N GLN A 51 -14.92 8.86 -26.20
CA GLN A 51 -15.04 7.53 -25.64
C GLN A 51 -13.68 6.85 -25.51
N ALA A 52 -12.81 6.92 -26.53
CA ALA A 52 -11.47 6.36 -26.47
C ALA A 52 -10.63 6.99 -25.33
N VAL A 53 -10.76 8.31 -25.12
CA VAL A 53 -10.15 8.98 -23.95
C VAL A 53 -10.75 8.44 -22.64
N GLY A 54 -12.08 8.28 -22.59
CA GLY A 54 -12.79 7.67 -21.47
C GLY A 54 -12.29 6.26 -21.13
N ASP A 55 -12.03 5.44 -22.14
CA ASP A 55 -11.53 4.07 -21.97
C ASP A 55 -10.10 4.06 -21.42
N ALA A 56 -9.22 4.93 -21.93
CA ALA A 56 -7.87 5.10 -21.40
C ALA A 56 -7.90 5.53 -19.92
N VAL A 57 -8.72 6.52 -19.60
CA VAL A 57 -8.93 7.01 -18.22
C VAL A 57 -9.48 5.90 -17.31
N ASN A 58 -10.43 5.10 -17.79
CA ASN A 58 -11.00 3.98 -17.04
C ASN A 58 -9.96 2.91 -16.70
N VAL A 59 -9.06 2.58 -17.63
CA VAL A 59 -7.98 1.61 -17.37
C VAL A 59 -7.07 2.11 -16.26
N VAL A 60 -6.58 3.34 -16.37
CA VAL A 60 -5.70 3.93 -15.35
C VAL A 60 -6.38 4.02 -13.99
N TRP A 61 -7.64 4.45 -13.96
CA TRP A 61 -8.42 4.52 -12.71
C TRP A 61 -8.60 3.16 -12.05
N ARG A 62 -8.91 2.10 -12.81
CA ARG A 62 -9.04 0.74 -12.27
C ARG A 62 -7.71 0.22 -11.73
N THR A 63 -6.59 0.54 -12.36
CA THR A 63 -5.26 0.17 -11.86
C THR A 63 -4.97 0.85 -10.53
N LEU A 64 -5.29 2.13 -10.38
CA LEU A 64 -5.18 2.83 -9.08
C LEU A 64 -6.02 2.16 -8.00
N GLN A 65 -7.29 1.83 -8.30
CA GLN A 65 -8.17 1.14 -7.36
C GLN A 65 -7.61 -0.22 -6.93
N ARG A 66 -7.04 -1.00 -7.87
CA ARG A 66 -6.39 -2.29 -7.55
C ARG A 66 -5.14 -2.10 -6.70
N TYR A 67 -4.34 -1.09 -7.00
CA TYR A 67 -3.14 -0.76 -6.23
C TYR A 67 -3.49 -0.37 -4.78
N GLN A 68 -4.49 0.50 -4.61
CA GLN A 68 -4.99 0.89 -3.29
C GLN A 68 -5.61 -0.29 -2.54
N ALA A 69 -6.37 -1.15 -3.21
CA ALA A 69 -6.92 -2.36 -2.61
C ALA A 69 -5.81 -3.30 -2.09
N ALA A 70 -4.75 -3.52 -2.87
CA ALA A 70 -3.61 -4.33 -2.46
C ALA A 70 -2.83 -3.72 -1.28
N ALA A 71 -2.66 -2.39 -1.28
CA ALA A 71 -2.06 -1.68 -0.14
C ALA A 71 -2.90 -1.86 1.13
N ASN A 72 -4.23 -1.74 1.01
CA ASN A 72 -5.16 -1.91 2.13
C ASN A 72 -5.27 -3.38 2.60
N THR A 73 -5.15 -4.37 1.71
CA THR A 73 -5.09 -5.79 2.12
C THR A 73 -3.89 -6.08 3.01
N THR A 74 -2.75 -5.42 2.76
CA THR A 74 -1.55 -5.54 3.62
C THR A 74 -1.77 -4.89 4.99
N ALA A 75 -2.62 -3.87 5.08
CA ALA A 75 -3.01 -3.22 6.34
C ALA A 75 -4.12 -3.99 7.10
N ASN A 76 -4.84 -4.90 6.43
CA ASN A 76 -5.94 -5.67 7.02
C ASN A 76 -5.52 -7.01 7.65
N ILE A 77 -4.22 -7.22 7.89
CA ILE A 77 -3.78 -8.28 8.80
C ILE A 77 -4.26 -7.85 10.19
N ALA A 78 -5.15 -8.62 10.81
CA ALA A 78 -5.63 -8.32 12.15
C ALA A 78 -4.44 -8.29 13.13
N ILE A 79 -4.02 -7.08 13.49
CA ILE A 79 -2.95 -6.85 14.45
C ILE A 79 -3.49 -7.23 15.83
N PRO A 80 -2.83 -8.13 16.60
CA PRO A 80 -3.28 -8.47 17.95
C PRO A 80 -3.33 -7.24 18.87
N GLU A 81 -4.16 -7.29 19.90
CA GLU A 81 -4.23 -6.22 20.90
C GLU A 81 -2.84 -5.98 21.54
N GLY A 82 -2.40 -4.71 21.57
CA GLY A 82 -1.08 -4.32 22.06
C GLY A 82 0.06 -4.40 21.04
N TRP A 83 -0.22 -4.75 19.78
CA TRP A 83 0.75 -4.73 18.69
C TRP A 83 0.54 -3.52 17.76
N GLU A 84 1.61 -3.06 17.12
CA GLU A 84 1.61 -1.93 16.18
C GLU A 84 2.33 -2.33 14.89
N GLN A 85 1.80 -1.93 13.73
CA GLN A 85 2.44 -2.15 12.43
C GLN A 85 3.19 -0.90 12.00
N VAL A 86 4.50 -1.03 11.81
CA VAL A 86 5.39 0.06 11.37
C VAL A 86 6.19 -0.38 10.14
N THR A 87 6.25 0.48 9.11
CA THR A 87 7.15 0.31 7.95
C THR A 87 8.37 1.19 8.13
N LEU A 88 9.57 0.60 8.20
CA LEU A 88 10.82 1.33 8.42
C LEU A 88 11.88 0.97 7.36
N ILE A 89 12.76 1.93 7.06
CA ILE A 89 13.94 1.75 6.22
C ILE A 89 15.16 1.76 7.14
N ALA A 90 15.90 0.65 7.21
CA ALA A 90 17.09 0.53 8.06
C ALA A 90 18.18 -0.35 7.44
N PRO A 91 19.45 -0.20 7.87
CA PRO A 91 20.55 -1.11 7.51
C PRO A 91 20.23 -2.57 7.83
N ARG A 92 20.69 -3.49 6.97
CA ARG A 92 20.41 -4.94 7.08
C ARG A 92 20.78 -5.52 8.46
N GLU A 93 21.87 -5.04 9.05
CA GLU A 93 22.32 -5.51 10.36
C GLU A 93 21.33 -5.18 11.49
N LEU A 94 20.67 -4.01 11.43
CA LEU A 94 19.65 -3.63 12.40
C LEU A 94 18.37 -4.44 12.20
N ILE A 95 17.97 -4.69 10.95
CA ILE A 95 16.83 -5.55 10.63
C ILE A 95 17.04 -6.97 11.18
N ALA A 96 18.27 -7.51 11.07
CA ALA A 96 18.58 -8.84 11.59
C ALA A 96 18.49 -8.92 13.13
N LYS A 97 18.94 -7.88 13.85
CA LYS A 97 18.78 -7.80 15.31
C LYS A 97 17.30 -7.68 15.69
N PHE A 98 16.57 -6.82 15.00
CA PHE A 98 15.15 -6.57 15.26
C PHE A 98 14.30 -7.83 15.04
N ARG A 99 14.54 -8.59 13.96
CA ARG A 99 13.87 -9.88 13.72
C ARG A 99 14.11 -10.88 14.84
N LYS A 100 15.36 -11.03 15.30
CA LYS A 100 15.69 -11.91 16.44
C LYS A 100 15.00 -11.51 17.73
N GLU A 101 14.75 -10.22 17.92
CA GLU A 101 14.02 -9.70 19.08
C GLU A 101 12.52 -9.99 18.95
N LEU A 102 11.93 -9.76 17.77
CA LEU A 102 10.53 -10.07 17.47
C LEU A 102 10.21 -11.57 17.60
N ASP A 103 11.14 -12.47 17.24
CA ASP A 103 10.96 -13.92 17.39
C ASP A 103 10.66 -14.32 18.84
N ARG A 104 11.19 -13.56 19.82
CA ARG A 104 10.92 -13.80 21.26
C ARG A 104 9.48 -13.51 21.65
N TYR A 105 8.79 -12.67 20.87
CA TYR A 105 7.38 -12.30 21.09
C TYR A 105 6.43 -13.08 20.17
N GLY A 106 6.92 -13.60 19.03
CA GLY A 106 6.14 -14.38 18.06
C GLY A 106 5.90 -15.85 18.45
N SER A 107 6.79 -16.45 19.25
CA SER A 107 6.52 -17.75 19.90
C SER A 107 5.81 -17.50 21.24
N GLY A 108 4.51 -17.77 21.29
CA GLY A 108 3.63 -17.47 22.42
C GLY A 108 4.08 -18.05 23.77
N GLU A 109 4.94 -17.31 24.47
CA GLU A 109 5.08 -17.42 25.92
C GLU A 109 4.46 -16.18 26.56
N ALA A 110 3.19 -16.33 26.94
CA ALA A 110 2.64 -15.60 28.06
C ALA A 110 3.62 -15.73 29.23
N SER A 111 4.30 -14.64 29.55
CA SER A 111 5.26 -14.53 30.64
C SER A 111 4.56 -14.76 31.98
N THR A 112 4.36 -16.02 32.36
CA THR A 112 4.06 -16.38 33.74
C THR A 112 5.39 -16.47 34.48
N LYS A 113 5.75 -15.37 35.13
CA LYS A 113 6.77 -15.34 36.19
C LYS A 113 6.40 -16.39 37.25
N LYS A 114 6.92 -17.62 37.17
CA LYS A 114 6.87 -18.57 38.27
C LYS A 114 7.95 -18.21 39.28
N THR A 115 7.55 -17.42 40.27
CA THR A 115 8.26 -17.21 41.54
C THR A 115 8.53 -18.56 42.19
N THR A 116 9.74 -19.10 42.05
CA THR A 116 10.16 -20.31 42.77
C THR A 116 10.49 -19.93 44.21
N ARG A 117 9.51 -20.10 45.12
CA ARG A 117 9.74 -20.07 46.57
C ARG A 117 10.70 -21.20 46.95
N LYS A 118 11.92 -20.83 47.31
CA LYS A 118 12.97 -21.70 47.88
C LYS A 118 12.48 -22.24 49.22
N ARG A 119 12.01 -23.50 49.27
CA ARG A 119 11.76 -24.21 50.53
C ARG A 119 13.10 -24.63 51.12
N THR A 120 13.55 -23.93 52.16
CA THR A 120 14.59 -24.38 53.08
C THR A 120 14.10 -25.60 53.85
N LYS A 121 14.71 -26.76 53.62
CA LYS A 121 14.60 -27.94 54.49
C LYS A 121 15.50 -27.68 55.71
N LYS A 122 14.91 -27.52 56.89
CA LYS A 122 15.60 -27.42 58.17
C LYS A 122 15.63 -28.83 58.76
N GLU A 123 16.83 -29.41 58.85
CA GLU A 123 17.12 -30.61 59.64
C GLU A 123 17.38 -30.18 61.09
N ALA A 124 16.68 -30.82 62.03
CA ALA A 124 17.09 -31.13 63.40
C ALA A 124 16.07 -32.10 64.00
#